data_AF-A0A3C1NGI4-F1
#
_entry.id   AF-A0A3C1NGI4-F1
#
_cell.length_a   1.000
_cell.length_b   1.000
_cell.length_c   1.000
_cell.angle_alpha   90.00
_cell.angle_beta   90.00
_cell.angle_gamma   90.00
#
_symmetry.space_group_name_H-M   'P 1'
#
loop_
_entity.id
_entity.type
_entity.pdbx_description
1 polymer ?
#
loop_
_entity_poly.entity_id
_entity_poly.type
_entity_poly.pdbx_seq_one_letter_code
_entity_poly.pdbx_strand_id
1 'polypeptide(L)' 'MVARDLVKTYRLGGSVIGALQGVSVEVARGEYLAVTGASGSGKSTFMNLIGALDTPTSGSLQ' A
#
# COMPACT_ATOMS: atom_id res chain seq x y z
N MET A 1 11.82 7.57 1.40
CA MET A 1 10.36 7.36 1.54
C MET A 1 10.16 6.39 2.67
N VAL A 2 9.26 6.69 3.60
CA VAL A 2 8.93 5.82 4.73
C VAL A 2 7.42 5.59 4.74
N ALA A 3 7.01 4.34 4.55
CA ALA A 3 5.65 3.87 4.75
C ALA A 3 5.58 3.16 6.11
N ARG A 4 4.64 3.58 6.96
CA ARG A 4 4.41 2.95 8.27
C ARG A 4 2.98 2.46 8.37
N ASP A 5 2.84 1.17 8.59
CA ASP A 5 1.61 0.44 8.85
C ASP A 5 0.48 0.79 7.88
N LEU A 6 0.82 0.86 6.57
CA LEU A 6 -0.14 1.21 5.54
C LEU A 6 -1.21 0.12 5.44
N VAL A 7 -2.45 0.53 5.74
CA VAL A 7 -3.65 -0.27 5.58
C VAL A 7 -4.50 0.34 4.50
N LYS A 8 -5.07 -0.50 3.64
CA LYS A 8 -6.08 -0.08 2.67
C LYS A 8 -7.21 -1.08 2.62
N THR A 9 -8.42 -0.57 2.87
CA THR A 9 -9.65 -1.31 2.67
C THR A 9 -10.49 -0.64 1.59
N TYR A 10 -11.09 -1.43 0.71
CA TYR A 10 -12.08 -0.98 -0.26
C TYR A 10 -13.47 -1.49 0.13
N ARG A 11 -14.48 -0.64 -0.03
CA ARG A 11 -15.89 -1.04 0.14
C ARG A 11 -16.50 -1.25 -1.24
N LEU A 12 -16.86 -2.49 -1.57
CA LEU A 12 -17.48 -2.85 -2.84
C LEU A 12 -18.78 -3.60 -2.56
N GLY A 13 -19.91 -3.05 -3.00
CA GLY A 13 -21.20 -3.75 -2.96
C GLY A 13 -21.59 -4.29 -1.59
N GLY A 14 -21.28 -3.56 -0.50
CA GLY A 14 -21.55 -3.99 0.87
C GLY A 14 -20.46 -4.87 1.51
N SER A 15 -19.50 -5.36 0.73
CA SER A 15 -18.33 -6.10 1.24
C SER A 15 -17.15 -5.16 1.51
N VAL A 16 -16.33 -5.51 2.52
CA VAL A 16 -15.06 -4.83 2.82
C VAL A 16 -13.91 -5.75 2.39
N ILE A 17 -13.08 -5.27 1.48
CA ILE A 17 -11.89 -6.00 1.01
C ILE A 17 -10.64 -5.34 1.59
N GLY A 18 -9.87 -6.09 2.37
CA GLY A 18 -8.55 -5.68 2.84
C GLY A 18 -7.50 -5.86 1.76
N ALA A 19 -7.14 -4.77 1.07
CA ALA A 19 -6.16 -4.80 0.00
C ALA A 19 -4.71 -4.66 0.50
N LEU A 20 -4.49 -3.96 1.63
CA LEU A 20 -3.24 -3.97 2.38
C LEU A 20 -3.53 -4.08 3.86
N GLN A 21 -2.72 -4.86 4.57
CA GLN A 21 -2.94 -5.26 5.96
C GLN A 21 -1.77 -4.81 6.86
N GLY A 22 -1.38 -3.53 6.80
CA GLY A 22 -0.34 -2.98 7.67
C GLY A 22 1.07 -3.18 7.10
N VAL A 23 1.31 -2.65 5.90
CA VAL A 23 2.62 -2.73 5.25
C VAL A 23 3.52 -1.59 5.71
N SER A 24 4.70 -1.94 6.21
CA SER A 24 5.76 -1.00 6.60
C SER A 24 6.99 -1.23 5.72
N VAL A 25 7.52 -0.16 5.12
CA VAL A 25 8.76 -0.21 4.33
C VAL A 25 9.45 1.15 4.31
N GLU A 26 10.76 1.12 4.35
CA GLU A 26 11.61 2.29 4.17
C GLU A 26 12.47 2.08 2.93
N VAL A 27 12.50 3.10 2.07
CA VAL A 27 13.32 3.12 0.84
C VAL A 27 14.18 4.38 0.91
N ALA A 28 15.48 4.18 1.02
CA ALA A 28 16.45 5.26 1.10
C ALA A 28 16.63 5.96 -0.26
N ARG A 29 17.22 7.16 -0.23
CA ARG A 29 17.49 7.91 -1.46
C ARG A 29 18.49 7.14 -2.32
N GLY A 30 18.11 6.86 -3.57
CA GLY A 30 18.93 6.13 -4.53
C GLY A 30 18.75 4.61 -4.50
N GLU A 31 17.91 4.10 -3.59
CA GLU A 31 17.54 2.69 -3.59
C GLU A 31 16.44 2.38 -4.61
N TYR A 32 16.46 1.13 -5.10
CA TYR A 32 15.43 0.59 -5.97
C TYR A 32 14.68 -0.51 -5.20
N LEU A 33 13.35 -0.41 -5.19
CA LEU A 33 12.46 -1.41 -4.60
C LEU A 33 11.67 -2.11 -5.71
N ALA A 34 11.69 -3.44 -5.71
CA ALA A 34 10.83 -4.26 -6.55
C ALA A 34 9.70 -4.87 -5.71
N VAL A 35 8.46 -4.67 -6.13
CA VAL A 35 7.27 -5.24 -5.47
C VAL A 35 6.74 -6.41 -6.28
N THR A 36 6.86 -7.62 -5.75
CA THR A 36 6.48 -8.87 -6.44
C THR A 36 5.40 -9.63 -5.65
N GLY A 37 4.74 -10.60 -6.28
CA GLY A 37 3.69 -11.42 -5.67
C GLY A 37 2.53 -11.76 -6.60
N ALA A 38 1.73 -12.76 -6.23
CA ALA A 38 0.61 -13.27 -7.02
C ALA A 38 -0.44 -12.19 -7.38
N SER A 39 -1.21 -12.40 -8.44
CA SER A 39 -2.32 -11.49 -8.77
C SER A 39 -3.27 -11.33 -7.59
N GLY A 40 -3.73 -10.09 -7.33
CA GLY A 40 -4.59 -9.78 -6.19
C GLY A 40 -3.89 -9.56 -4.84
N SER A 41 -2.57 -9.76 -4.73
CA SER A 41 -1.83 -9.61 -3.46
C SER A 41 -1.66 -8.17 -2.94
N GLY A 42 -2.32 -7.17 -3.52
CA GLY A 42 -2.24 -5.77 -3.08
C GLY A 42 -1.11 -4.93 -3.68
N LYS A 43 -0.31 -5.46 -4.62
CA LYS A 43 0.83 -4.72 -5.23
C LYS A 43 0.42 -3.39 -5.84
N SER A 44 -0.57 -3.38 -6.74
CA SER A 44 -1.04 -2.14 -7.38
C SER A 44 -1.63 -1.18 -6.36
N THR A 45 -2.32 -1.69 -5.34
CA THR A 45 -2.79 -0.87 -4.21
C THR A 45 -1.62 -0.18 -3.50
N PHE A 46 -0.58 -0.93 -3.16
CA PHE A 46 0.63 -0.38 -2.55
C PHE A 46 1.28 0.69 -3.44
N MET A 47 1.45 0.41 -4.74
CA MET A 47 2.01 1.35 -5.71
C MET A 47 1.18 2.65 -5.81
N ASN A 48 -0.15 2.55 -5.78
CA ASN A 48 -1.04 3.71 -5.81
C ASN A 48 -0.90 4.57 -4.54
N LEU A 49 -0.76 3.96 -3.37
CA LEU A 49 -0.57 4.69 -2.11
C LEU A 49 0.76 5.43 -2.08
N ILE A 50 1.87 4.76 -2.40
CA ILE A 50 3.20 5.39 -2.38
C ILE A 50 3.35 6.45 -3.48
N GLY A 51 2.62 6.30 -4.59
CA GLY A 51 2.55 7.28 -5.68
C GLY A 51 1.60 8.44 -5.40
N ALA A 52 1.01 8.53 -4.19
CA ALA A 52 0.01 9.53 -3.80
C ALA A 52 -1.22 9.60 -4.74
N LEU A 53 -1.52 8.50 -5.46
CA LEU A 53 -2.70 8.37 -6.31
C LEU A 53 -3.93 7.91 -5.53
N ASP A 54 -3.73 7.43 -4.31
CA ASP A 54 -4.77 7.00 -3.39
C ASP A 54 -4.33 7.31 -1.95
N THR A 55 -5.27 7.34 -1.01
CA THR A 55 -5.03 7.62 0.42
C THR A 55 -5.17 6.34 1.24
N PRO A 56 -4.25 6.06 2.19
CA PRO A 56 -4.40 4.90 3.05
C PRO A 56 -5.67 5.02 3.91
N THR A 57 -6.26 3.88 4.27
CA THR A 57 -7.34 3.86 5.27
C THR A 57 -6.79 4.13 6.68
N SER A 58 -5.59 3.63 6.98
CA SER A 58 -4.82 3.99 8.17
C SER A 58 -3.32 3.80 7.92
N GLY A 59 -2.48 4.31 8.83
CA GLY A 59 -1.03 4.38 8.65
C GLY A 59 -0.60 5.71 8.02
N SER A 60 0.68 5.82 7.67
CA SER A 60 1.25 7.08 7.15
C SER A 60 2.32 6.86 6.09
N LEU A 61 2.44 7.84 5.18
CA LEU A 61 3.51 7.95 4.19
C LEU A 61 4.28 9.25 4.43
N GLN A 62 5.62 9.18 4.46
CA GLN A 62 6.56 10.29 4.67
C GLN A 62 7.71 10.28 3.66
#